data_AF-A0A925NT27-F1
#
_entry.id   AF-A0A925NT27-F1
#
_cell.length_a   1.000
_cell.length_b   1.000
_cell.length_c   1.000
_cell.angle_alpha   90.00
_cell.angle_beta   90.00
_cell.angle_gamma   90.00
#
_symmetry.space_group_name_H-M   'P 1'
#
loop_
_entity.id
_entity.type
_entity.pdbx_description
1 polymer ?
#
loop_
_entity_poly.entity_id
_entity_poly.type
_entity_poly.pdbx_seq_one_letter_code
_entity_poly.pdbx_strand_id
1 'polypeptide(L)' 'MKQIVLNVPDSEYRFFMKVIKNFPLVEVDEKKTKLLELEAKLTPSNHNIWEGIKEGLKEVELIEQGKMGAKSANEFLNEL' A
#
# COMPACT_ATOMS: atom_id res chain seq x y z
N MET A 1 13.71 -0.16 -15.02
CA MET A 1 12.85 -1.23 -14.49
C MET A 1 11.60 -1.31 -15.35
N LYS A 2 11.02 -2.50 -15.59
CA LYS A 2 9.84 -2.67 -16.47
C LYS A 2 8.69 -3.23 -15.64
N GLN A 3 7.53 -2.60 -15.70
CA GLN A 3 6.31 -3.02 -14.99
C GLN A 3 5.24 -3.40 -16.00
N ILE A 4 4.51 -4.48 -15.74
CA ILE A 4 3.37 -4.92 -16.55
C ILE A 4 2.13 -4.78 -15.67
N VAL A 5 1.13 -4.05 -16.15
CA VAL A 5 -0.19 -3.92 -15.51
C VAL A 5 -1.20 -4.63 -16.41
N LEU A 6 -1.96 -5.56 -15.85
CA LEU A 6 -2.94 -6.36 -16.56
C LEU A 6 -4.31 -6.13 -15.96
N ASN A 7 -5.28 -5.77 -16.79
CA ASN A 7 -6.69 -5.72 -16.40
C ASN A 7 -7.32 -7.08 -16.74
N VAL A 8 -7.71 -7.82 -15.70
CA VAL A 8 -8.30 -9.15 -15.84
C VAL A 8 -9.74 -9.10 -15.33
N PRO A 9 -10.73 -9.61 -16.08
CA PRO A 9 -12.09 -9.74 -15.58
C PRO A 9 -12.15 -10.60 -14.31
N ASP A 10 -12.98 -10.22 -13.34
CA ASP A 10 -13.09 -10.92 -12.05
C ASP A 10 -13.35 -12.43 -12.18
N SER A 11 -14.14 -12.83 -13.19
CA SER A 11 -14.43 -14.24 -13.50
C SER A 11 -13.18 -15.05 -13.84
N GLU A 12 -12.19 -14.41 -14.47
CA GLU A 12 -10.96 -15.03 -14.94
C GLU A 12 -9.80 -14.87 -13.95
N TYR A 13 -9.92 -13.98 -12.96
CA TYR A 13 -8.85 -13.66 -12.02
C TYR A 13 -8.30 -14.90 -11.30
N ARG A 14 -9.18 -15.79 -10.83
CA ARG A 14 -8.78 -17.02 -10.13
C ARG A 14 -8.00 -17.98 -11.03
N PHE A 15 -8.40 -18.11 -12.29
CA PHE A 15 -7.70 -18.95 -13.27
C PHE A 15 -6.33 -18.34 -13.59
N PHE A 16 -6.31 -17.04 -13.87
CA PHE A 16 -5.09 -16.30 -14.15
C PHE A 16 -4.08 -16.44 -13.00
N MET A 17 -4.49 -16.20 -11.75
CA MET A 17 -3.62 -16.34 -10.57
C MET A 17 -3.00 -17.74 -10.43
N LYS A 18 -3.72 -18.82 -10.79
CA LYS A 18 -3.15 -20.18 -10.80
C LYS A 18 -2.04 -20.31 -11.84
N VAL A 19 -2.21 -19.68 -13.00
CA VAL A 19 -1.24 -19.72 -14.09
C VAL A 19 0.02 -18.93 -13.73
N ILE A 20 -0.12 -17.66 -13.32
CA ILE A 20 1.04 -16.80 -12.99
C ILE A 20 1.83 -17.30 -11.77
N LYS A 21 1.19 -17.93 -10.77
CA LYS A 21 1.90 -18.52 -9.62
C LYS A 21 2.84 -19.68 -9.99
N ASN A 22 2.67 -20.30 -11.16
CA ASN A 22 3.55 -21.36 -11.64
C ASN A 22 4.78 -20.85 -12.40
N PHE A 23 4.88 -19.53 -12.65
CA PHE A 23 6.05 -18.96 -13.31
C PHE A 23 7.13 -18.62 -12.28
N PRO A 24 8.41 -18.99 -12.52
CA PRO A 24 9.53 -18.69 -11.62
C PRO A 24 9.94 -17.20 -11.60
N LEU A 25 9.23 -16.35 -12.35
CA LEU A 25 9.53 -14.93 -12.57
C LEU A 25 8.54 -14.00 -11.83
N VAL A 26 7.53 -14.56 -11.16
CA VAL A 26 6.51 -13.78 -10.47
C VAL A 26 6.79 -13.84 -8.98
N GLU A 27 7.42 -12.79 -8.46
CA GLU A 27 7.43 -12.51 -7.03
C GLU A 27 6.03 -12.02 -6.65
N VAL A 28 5.13 -12.96 -6.36
CA VAL A 28 3.84 -12.62 -5.74
C VAL A 28 4.15 -12.26 -4.30
N ASP A 29 4.26 -10.98 -4.02
CA ASP A 29 4.33 -10.49 -2.66
C ASP A 29 2.96 -10.67 -1.99
N GLU A 30 2.71 -11.88 -1.50
CA GLU A 30 1.46 -12.25 -0.83
C GLU A 30 1.18 -11.37 0.39
N LYS A 31 2.22 -10.78 1.00
CA LYS A 31 2.04 -9.83 2.12
C LYS A 31 1.45 -8.52 1.60
N LYS A 32 1.96 -8.00 0.49
CA LYS A 32 1.42 -6.80 -0.17
C LYS A 32 0.00 -7.03 -0.68
N THR A 33 -0.30 -8.20 -1.25
CA THR A 33 -1.67 -8.56 -1.67
C THR A 33 -2.63 -8.61 -0.48
N LYS A 34 -2.27 -9.27 0.63
CA LYS A 34 -3.10 -9.32 1.84
C LYS A 34 -3.30 -7.95 2.46
N LEU A 35 -2.26 -7.10 2.45
CA LEU A 35 -2.37 -5.73 2.95
C LEU A 35 -3.37 -4.92 2.13
N LEU A 36 -3.29 -4.98 0.79
CA LEU A 36 -4.24 -4.31 -0.11
C LEU A 36 -5.68 -4.80 0.11
N GLU A 37 -5.89 -6.10 0.33
CA GLU A 37 -7.21 -6.66 0.65
C GLU A 37 -7.75 -6.18 2.01
N LEU A 38 -6.87 -5.97 2.99
CA LEU A 38 -7.26 -5.44 4.31
C LEU A 38 -7.58 -3.95 4.23
N GLU A 39 -6.81 -3.18 3.47
CA GLU A 39 -7.05 -1.76 3.21
C GLU A 39 -8.39 -1.53 2.49
N ALA A 40 -8.69 -2.36 1.48
CA ALA A 40 -9.95 -2.30 0.75
C ALA A 40 -11.19 -2.63 1.60
N LYS A 41 -11.01 -3.24 2.77
CA LYS A 41 -12.09 -3.58 3.73
C LYS A 41 -12.26 -2.53 4.83
N LEU A 42 -11.42 -1.50 4.87
CA LEU A 42 -11.56 -0.43 5.85
C LEU A 42 -12.83 0.39 5.57
N THR A 43 -13.49 0.83 6.64
CA THR A 43 -14.56 1.83 6.53
C THR A 43 -13.96 3.16 6.06
N PRO A 44 -14.74 4.07 5.44
CA PRO A 44 -14.22 5.38 5.00
C PRO A 44 -13.49 6.16 6.11
N SER A 45 -14.02 6.10 7.34
CA SER A 45 -13.39 6.71 8.52
C SER A 45 -12.03 6.08 8.84
N ASN A 46 -11.95 4.75 8.83
CA ASN A 46 -10.71 4.04 9.13
C ASN A 46 -9.68 4.17 7.99
N HIS A 47 -10.14 4.33 6.75
CA HIS A 47 -9.27 4.55 5.60
C HIS A 47 -8.54 5.90 5.72
N ASN A 48 -9.24 6.97 6.12
CA ASN A 48 -8.61 8.29 6.31
C ASN A 48 -7.53 8.24 7.41
N ILE A 49 -7.85 7.62 8.55
CA ILE A 49 -6.89 7.43 9.65
C ILE A 49 -5.69 6.61 9.18
N TRP A 50 -5.92 5.55 8.40
CA TRP A 50 -4.87 4.69 7.88
C TRP A 50 -3.93 5.42 6.90
N GLU A 51 -4.49 6.23 6.01
CA GLU A 51 -3.69 7.05 5.09
C GLU A 51 -2.90 8.13 5.82
N GLY A 52 -3.48 8.78 6.83
CA GLY A 52 -2.77 9.74 7.66
C GLY A 52 -1.59 9.11 8.43
N ILE A 53 -1.75 7.89 8.94
CA ILE A 53 -0.66 7.14 9.58
C ILE A 53 0.45 6.81 8.57
N LYS A 54 0.11 6.36 7.35
CA LYS A 54 1.09 6.10 6.29
C LYS A 54 1.84 7.37 5.89
N GLU A 55 1.16 8.50 5.82
CA GLU A 55 1.75 9.79 5.50
C GLU A 55 2.75 10.22 6.57
N GLY A 56 2.36 10.12 7.85
CA GLY A 56 3.26 10.39 8.98
C GLY A 56 4.54 9.56 8.95
N LEU A 57 4.45 8.27 8.64
CA LEU A 57 5.63 7.40 8.53
C LEU A 57 6.56 7.83 7.39
N LYS A 58 6.01 8.25 6.24
CA LYS A 58 6.82 8.79 5.14
C LYS A 58 7.50 10.10 5.50
N GLU A 59 6.80 10.96 6.23
CA GLU A 59 7.39 12.22 6.68
C GLU A 59 8.55 12.00 7.65
N VAL A 60 8.42 11.06 8.58
CA VAL A 60 9.54 10.67 9.46
C VAL A 60 10.74 10.21 8.63
N GLU A 61 10.54 9.38 7.61
CA GLU A 61 11.61 8.95 6.70
C GLU A 61 12.26 10.14 5.98
N LEU A 62 11.47 11.13 5.53
CA LEU A 62 11.97 12.35 4.89
C LEU A 62 12.74 13.26 5.85
N ILE A 63 12.33 13.33 7.12
CA ILE A 63 13.02 14.05 8.19
C ILE A 63 14.38 13.39 8.47
N GLU A 64 14.40 12.06 8.58
CA GLU A 64 15.65 11.30 8.76
C GLU A 64 16.62 11.49 7.59
N GLN A 65 16.08 11.61 6.36
CA GLN A 65 16.85 11.93 5.16
C GLN A 65 17.26 13.41 5.05
N GLY A 66 16.82 14.27 5.97
CA GLY A 66 17.09 15.72 5.96
C GLY A 66 16.39 16.49 4.84
N LYS A 67 15.37 15.89 4.20
CA LYS A 67 14.62 16.47 3.08
C LYS A 67 13.40 17.28 3.53
N MET A 68 13.00 17.14 4.80
CA MET A 68 11.85 17.80 5.40
C MET A 68 12.19 18.24 6.82
N GLY A 69 11.63 19.38 7.26
CA GLY A 69 11.74 19.83 8.64
C GLY A 69 10.83 19.01 9.55
N ALA A 70 11.27 18.75 10.79
CA ALA A 70 10.44 18.04 11.76
C ALA A 70 9.22 18.90 12.16
N LYS A 71 8.03 18.28 12.18
CA LYS A 71 6.82 18.87 12.74
C LYS A 71 6.55 18.31 14.14
N SER A 72 5.79 19.05 14.95
CA SER A 72 5.44 18.61 16.29
C SER A 72 4.44 17.45 16.27
N ALA A 73 4.44 16.65 17.34
CA ALA A 73 3.47 15.56 17.49
C ALA A 73 2.02 16.07 17.50
N ASN A 74 1.78 17.29 18.00
CA ASN A 74 0.45 17.89 18.00
C ASN A 74 0.00 18.29 16.58
N GLU A 75 0.89 18.85 15.77
CA GLU A 75 0.60 19.16 14.36
C GLU A 75 0.28 17.88 13.60
N PHE A 76 1.09 16.83 13.79
CA PHE A 76 0.82 15.53 13.19
C PHE A 76 -0.56 14.95 13.56
N LEU A 77 -0.93 14.99 14.85
CA LEU A 77 -2.21 14.45 15.31
C LEU A 77 -3.44 15.25 14.83
N ASN A 78 -3.27 16.54 14.51
CA ASN A 78 -4.35 17.37 13.98
C ASN A 78 -4.63 17.13 12.49
N GLU A 79 -3.75 16.41 11.80
CA GLU A 79 -3.86 16.10 10.37
C GLU A 79 -4.48 14.71 10.10
N LEU A 80 -4.61 13.87 11.14
CA LEU A 80 -5.26 12.54 11.11
C LEU A 80 -6.79 12.64 11.21
#